data_AF-A0A7X8KGD2-F1
#
_entry.id   AF-A0A7X8KGD2-F1
#
_cell.length_a   1.000
_cell.length_b   1.000
_cell.length_c   1.000
_cell.angle_alpha   90.00
_cell.angle_beta   90.00
_cell.angle_gamma   90.00
#
_symmetry.space_group_name_H-M   'P 1'
#
loop_
_entity.id
_entity.type
_entity.pdbx_description
1 polymer ?
#
loop_
_entity_poly.entity_id
_entity_poly.type
_entity_poly.pdbx_seq_one_letter_code
_entity_poly.pdbx_strand_id
1 'polypeptide(L)'
;MKNIIFIALFLITTSLFSQVEMSHIGVNKQFMSKDTLSTFTLIKPENTDHFIDNMLAHFGRPDIHEAGRILWSDVEITNIGKELTVKLKDGILFINENGDLVETPFKDEKDKAENLSNMNSSKQKKYRFVDIAICDAEGLNIINTKHEVDVAKNLLEKIYMMK
;
A
#
# COMPACT_ATOMS: atom_id res chain seq x y z
N MET A 1 -45.01 10.23 -55.20
CA MET A 1 -43.91 9.48 -54.56
C MET A 1 -42.70 10.39 -54.46
N LYS A 2 -42.37 10.88 -53.27
CA LYS A 2 -41.12 11.59 -52.96
C LYS A 2 -40.67 11.12 -51.58
N ASN A 3 -39.49 10.52 -51.55
CA ASN A 3 -38.96 9.73 -50.45
C ASN A 3 -38.54 10.65 -49.28
N ILE A 4 -39.03 10.33 -48.08
CA ILE A 4 -38.56 10.92 -46.82
C ILE A 4 -37.24 10.22 -46.47
N ILE A 5 -36.16 11.01 -46.41
CA ILE A 5 -34.85 10.55 -45.95
C ILE A 5 -34.92 10.43 -44.42
N PHE A 6 -34.91 9.20 -43.91
CA PHE A 6 -34.64 8.94 -42.49
C PHE A 6 -33.14 9.10 -42.24
N ILE A 7 -32.75 10.19 -41.58
CA ILE A 7 -31.41 10.32 -41.01
C ILE A 7 -31.40 9.48 -39.73
N ALA A 8 -30.90 8.24 -39.85
CA ALA A 8 -30.58 7.41 -38.71
C ALA A 8 -29.41 8.05 -37.95
N LEU A 9 -29.72 8.76 -36.87
CA LEU A 9 -28.73 9.26 -35.92
C LEU A 9 -28.12 8.04 -35.22
N PHE A 10 -27.02 7.52 -35.78
CA PHE A 10 -26.21 6.50 -35.14
C PHE A 10 -25.48 7.18 -33.97
N LEU A 11 -26.12 7.17 -32.80
CA LEU A 11 -25.47 7.49 -31.53
C LEU A 11 -24.39 6.42 -31.33
N ILE A 12 -23.16 6.78 -31.71
CA ILE A 12 -21.95 6.07 -31.34
C ILE A 12 -21.90 6.13 -29.82
N THR A 13 -22.40 5.09 -29.17
CA THR A 13 -22.11 4.83 -27.77
C THR A 13 -20.63 4.49 -27.73
N THR A 14 -19.80 5.51 -27.52
CA THR A 14 -18.42 5.30 -27.12
C THR A 14 -18.51 4.61 -25.77
N SER A 15 -18.30 3.30 -25.78
CA SER A 15 -17.96 2.57 -24.57
C SER A 15 -16.63 3.16 -24.08
N LEU A 16 -16.74 4.16 -23.21
CA LEU A 16 -15.74 4.52 -22.24
C LEU A 16 -15.48 3.25 -21.42
N PHE A 17 -14.61 2.37 -21.92
CA PHE A 17 -13.84 1.51 -21.05
C PHE A 17 -13.04 2.46 -20.17
N SER A 18 -13.65 2.82 -19.03
CA SER A 18 -12.92 3.37 -17.91
C SER A 18 -11.79 2.38 -17.66
N GLN A 19 -10.56 2.78 -18.01
CA GLN A 19 -9.38 2.04 -17.65
C GLN A 19 -9.42 1.98 -16.13
N VAL A 20 -9.82 0.83 -15.57
CA VAL A 20 -9.77 0.60 -14.13
C VAL A 20 -8.29 0.61 -13.81
N GLU A 21 -7.80 1.78 -13.41
CA GLU A 21 -6.43 1.93 -12.96
C GLU A 21 -6.25 0.98 -11.77
N MET A 22 -5.40 -0.03 -11.94
CA MET A 22 -5.17 -0.99 -10.88
C MET A 22 -4.55 -0.25 -9.70
N SER A 23 -5.21 -0.37 -8.56
CA SER A 23 -4.74 0.11 -7.25
C SER A 23 -3.27 -0.19 -7.03
N HIS A 24 -2.53 0.76 -6.46
CA HIS A 24 -1.15 0.56 -6.02
C HIS A 24 -1.10 -0.03 -4.61
N ILE A 25 -2.19 0.11 -3.85
CA ILE A 25 -2.31 -0.31 -2.46
C ILE A 25 -3.24 -1.53 -2.35
N GLY A 26 -2.67 -2.63 -1.89
CA GLY A 26 -3.37 -3.84 -1.47
C GLY A 26 -3.86 -3.74 -0.04
N VAL A 27 -4.89 -4.51 0.30
CA VAL A 27 -5.43 -4.61 1.67
C VAL A 27 -5.28 -6.03 2.14
N ASN A 28 -4.52 -6.23 3.22
CA ASN A 28 -4.37 -7.50 3.89
C ASN A 28 -5.31 -7.54 5.09
N LYS A 29 -6.12 -8.61 5.20
CA LYS A 29 -7.05 -8.80 6.32
C LYS A 29 -6.53 -9.86 7.28
N GLN A 30 -6.46 -9.51 8.56
CA GLN A 30 -6.15 -10.41 9.65
C GLN A 30 -7.45 -10.74 10.39
N PHE A 31 -7.92 -11.97 10.23
CA PHE A 31 -9.13 -12.44 10.89
C PHE A 31 -8.81 -12.91 12.32
N MET A 32 -9.30 -12.18 13.31
CA MET A 32 -9.28 -12.56 14.71
C MET A 32 -10.65 -13.11 15.12
N SER A 33 -10.71 -13.82 16.25
CA SER A 33 -11.93 -14.49 16.71
C SER A 33 -13.15 -13.58 16.89
N LYS A 34 -12.94 -12.27 17.07
CA LYS A 34 -13.98 -11.26 17.28
C LYS A 34 -13.81 -10.00 16.44
N ASP A 35 -12.75 -9.90 15.63
CA ASP A 35 -12.44 -8.70 14.87
C ASP A 35 -11.72 -9.03 13.55
N THR A 36 -11.76 -8.13 12.58
CA THR A 36 -10.98 -8.24 11.34
C THR A 36 -10.15 -6.97 11.18
N LEU A 37 -8.86 -7.06 11.50
CA LEU A 37 -7.93 -5.94 11.36
C LEU A 37 -7.36 -5.90 9.95
N SER A 38 -7.03 -4.71 9.45
CA SER A 38 -6.47 -4.55 8.11
C SER A 38 -5.11 -3.86 8.13
N THR A 39 -4.18 -4.33 7.31
CA THR A 39 -2.95 -3.63 6.95
C THR A 39 -2.91 -3.39 5.44
N PHE A 40 -1.98 -2.56 5.00
CA PHE A 40 -1.88 -2.14 3.61
C PHE A 40 -0.52 -2.48 3.03
N THR A 41 -0.50 -2.97 1.80
CA THR A 41 0.74 -3.34 1.12
C THR A 41 0.89 -2.63 -0.21
N LEU A 42 2.13 -2.38 -0.62
CA LEU A 42 2.42 -1.85 -1.94
C LEU A 42 2.43 -2.98 -2.98
N ILE A 43 1.53 -2.92 -3.96
CA ILE A 43 1.39 -3.93 -5.02
C ILE A 43 2.52 -3.80 -6.07
N LYS A 44 2.99 -2.57 -6.31
CA LYS A 44 4.01 -2.24 -7.31
C LYS A 44 5.33 -1.88 -6.64
N PRO A 45 6.21 -2.85 -6.37
CA PRO A 45 7.44 -2.61 -5.62
C PRO A 45 8.46 -1.74 -6.36
N GLU A 46 8.32 -1.53 -7.67
CA GLU A 46 9.22 -0.70 -8.48
C GLU A 46 9.30 0.77 -8.03
N ASN A 47 8.26 1.28 -7.37
CA ASN A 47 8.20 2.67 -6.88
C ASN A 47 8.28 2.75 -5.35
N THR A 48 8.82 1.72 -4.70
CA THR A 48 8.82 1.66 -3.23
C THR A 48 9.56 2.82 -2.59
N ASP A 49 10.76 3.17 -3.06
CA ASP A 49 11.53 4.26 -2.45
C ASP A 49 10.85 5.62 -2.67
N HIS A 50 10.30 5.86 -3.86
CA HIS A 50 9.49 7.06 -4.14
C HIS A 50 8.26 7.14 -3.23
N PHE A 51 7.57 6.02 -2.99
CA PHE A 51 6.45 5.97 -2.06
C PHE A 51 6.86 6.28 -0.62
N ILE A 52 8.00 5.75 -0.16
CA ILE A 52 8.54 6.05 1.17
C ILE A 52 8.91 7.52 1.29
N ASP A 53 9.56 8.11 0.27
CA ASP A 53 9.87 9.54 0.23
C ASP A 53 8.60 10.41 0.30
N ASN A 54 7.54 10.02 -0.40
CA ASN A 54 6.25 10.70 -0.32
C ASN A 54 5.59 10.56 1.06
N MET A 55 5.72 9.40 1.72
CA MET A 55 5.25 9.23 3.10
C MET A 55 6.00 10.16 4.05
N LEU A 56 7.32 10.29 3.91
CA LEU A 56 8.14 11.24 4.68
C LEU A 56 7.74 12.69 4.40
N ALA A 57 7.43 13.04 3.14
CA ALA A 57 6.96 14.38 2.79
C ALA A 57 5.56 14.68 3.35
N HIS A 58 4.68 13.67 3.39
CA HIS A 58 3.29 13.81 3.85
C HIS A 58 3.18 13.90 5.38
N PHE A 59 3.81 12.96 6.10
CA PHE A 59 3.73 12.89 7.56
C PHE A 59 4.85 13.67 8.26
N GLY A 60 5.82 14.18 7.51
CA GLY A 60 6.97 14.89 8.06
C GLY A 60 7.99 13.95 8.71
N ARG A 61 8.73 14.47 9.68
CA ARG A 61 9.82 13.74 10.35
C ARG A 61 9.24 12.61 11.22
N PRO A 62 9.61 11.34 11.00
CA PRO A 62 9.21 10.23 11.85
C PRO A 62 9.98 10.22 13.18
N ASP A 63 9.41 9.53 14.17
CA ASP A 63 10.06 9.23 15.45
C ASP A 63 11.16 8.17 15.28
N ILE A 64 10.91 7.21 14.38
CA ILE A 64 11.85 6.14 14.02
C ILE A 64 12.02 6.13 12.51
N HIS A 65 13.26 6.20 12.04
CA HIS A 65 13.62 6.09 10.62
C HIS A 65 14.79 5.11 10.47
N GLU A 66 14.45 3.82 10.37
CA GLU A 66 15.40 2.73 10.19
C GLU A 66 15.08 2.03 8.86
N ALA A 67 16.07 1.37 8.24
CA ALA A 67 15.94 0.81 6.89
C ALA A 67 14.71 -0.11 6.69
N GLY A 68 14.34 -0.89 7.71
CA GLY A 68 13.18 -1.79 7.65
C GLY A 68 11.97 -1.32 8.46
N ARG A 69 12.04 -0.15 9.11
CA ARG A 69 10.99 0.33 9.99
C ARG A 69 10.94 1.84 10.06
N ILE A 70 9.77 2.40 9.75
CA ILE A 70 9.49 3.82 9.92
C ILE A 70 8.23 3.98 10.78
N LEU A 71 8.25 4.93 11.72
CA LEU A 71 7.14 5.17 12.64
C LEU A 71 6.89 6.67 12.79
N TRP A 72 5.64 7.08 12.59
CA TRP A 72 5.14 8.42 12.90
C TRP A 72 4.07 8.31 13.99
N SER A 73 4.26 9.02 15.09
CA SER A 73 3.23 9.20 16.13
C SER A 73 2.47 10.51 15.91
N ASP A 74 1.42 10.73 16.69
CA ASP A 74 0.60 11.96 16.68
C ASP A 74 0.00 12.32 15.32
N VAL A 75 -0.28 11.30 14.50
CA VAL A 75 -0.87 11.47 13.16
C VAL A 75 -2.38 11.69 13.28
N GLU A 76 -2.91 12.64 12.50
CA GLU A 76 -4.34 12.79 12.28
C GLU A 76 -4.71 12.28 10.88
N ILE A 77 -5.68 11.37 10.83
CA ILE A 77 -6.28 10.92 9.58
C ILE A 77 -7.78 11.21 9.65
N THR A 78 -8.22 12.14 8.80
CA THR A 78 -9.62 12.54 8.70
C THR A 78 -10.52 11.31 8.49
N ASN A 79 -11.59 11.20 9.28
CA ASN A 79 -12.53 10.08 9.31
C ASN A 79 -11.99 8.74 9.87
N ILE A 80 -10.78 8.74 10.46
CA ILE A 80 -10.28 7.61 11.27
C ILE A 80 -10.06 8.08 12.71
N GLY A 81 -9.24 9.11 12.92
CA GLY A 81 -8.93 9.57 14.27
C GLY A 81 -7.77 10.57 14.34
N LYS A 82 -7.46 10.97 15.57
CA LYS A 82 -6.31 11.80 15.95
C LYS A 82 -5.40 10.98 16.86
N GLU A 83 -4.17 11.45 17.05
CA GLU A 83 -3.17 10.79 17.92
C GLU A 83 -2.90 9.35 17.48
N LEU A 84 -2.90 9.12 16.17
CA LEU A 84 -2.65 7.82 15.56
C LEU A 84 -1.15 7.58 15.40
N THR A 85 -0.77 6.30 15.38
CA THR A 85 0.56 5.87 14.99
C THR A 85 0.51 5.23 13.60
N VAL A 86 1.30 5.72 12.66
CA VAL A 86 1.50 5.06 11.36
C VAL A 86 2.82 4.29 11.39
N LYS A 87 2.74 2.98 11.17
CA LYS A 87 3.91 2.08 11.15
C LYS A 87 4.12 1.56 9.73
N LEU A 88 5.31 1.74 9.19
CA LEU A 88 5.73 1.19 7.90
C LEU A 88 6.85 0.17 8.15
N LYS A 89 6.70 -1.02 7.56
CA LYS A 89 7.75 -2.04 7.49
C LYS A 89 8.21 -2.16 6.04
N ASP A 90 9.52 -2.20 5.83
CA ASP A 90 10.16 -2.40 4.53
C ASP A 90 11.11 -3.59 4.63
N GLY A 91 11.10 -4.48 3.64
CA GLY A 91 11.89 -5.70 3.73
C GLY A 91 11.75 -6.65 2.56
N ILE A 92 12.14 -7.90 2.80
CA ILE A 92 12.08 -8.99 1.84
C ILE A 92 11.06 -10.04 2.23
N LEU A 93 10.30 -10.47 1.23
CA LEU A 93 9.33 -11.55 1.26
C LEU A 93 9.85 -12.73 0.44
N PHE A 94 9.81 -13.93 0.99
CA PHE A 94 10.17 -15.16 0.27
C PHE A 94 9.44 -16.38 0.83
N ILE A 95 9.44 -17.49 0.08
CA ILE A 95 8.90 -18.77 0.54
C ILE A 95 10.07 -19.62 1.06
N ASN A 96 10.04 -20.03 2.32
CA ASN A 96 11.09 -20.85 2.94
C ASN A 96 11.03 -22.32 2.45
N GLU A 97 11.95 -23.16 2.92
CA GLU A 97 12.03 -24.58 2.55
C GLU A 97 10.82 -25.40 2.99
N ASN A 98 10.10 -24.95 4.02
CA ASN A 98 8.88 -25.59 4.51
C ASN A 98 7.64 -25.17 3.71
N GLY A 99 7.78 -24.24 2.76
CA GLY A 99 6.66 -23.67 2.01
C GLY A 99 5.96 -22.50 2.71
N ASP A 100 6.49 -21.99 3.83
CA ASP A 100 5.91 -20.86 4.53
C ASP A 100 6.35 -19.54 3.89
N LEU A 101 5.43 -18.58 3.86
CA LEU A 101 5.72 -17.20 3.50
C LEU A 101 6.45 -16.51 4.66
N VAL A 102 7.65 -16.00 4.42
CA VAL A 102 8.50 -15.34 5.41
C VAL A 102 8.73 -13.89 5.00
N GLU A 103 8.36 -12.99 5.91
CA GLU A 103 8.65 -11.56 5.85
C GLU A 103 9.83 -11.24 6.75
N THR A 104 10.86 -10.59 6.20
CA THR A 104 12.05 -10.16 6.95
C THR A 104 12.29 -8.68 6.68
N PRO A 105 11.98 -7.80 7.65
CA PRO A 105 12.33 -6.39 7.57
C PRO A 105 13.84 -6.18 7.41
N PHE A 106 14.25 -5.13 6.72
CA PHE A 106 15.65 -4.77 6.61
C PHE A 106 16.23 -4.38 7.97
N LYS A 107 17.44 -4.86 8.27
CA LYS A 107 18.09 -4.57 9.54
C LYS A 107 18.73 -3.18 9.56
N ASP A 108 19.40 -2.83 8.46
CA ASP A 108 20.10 -1.58 8.25
C ASP A 108 20.24 -1.31 6.73
N GLU A 109 20.81 -0.16 6.37
CA GLU A 109 20.98 0.24 4.97
C GLU A 109 21.89 -0.69 4.18
N LYS A 110 22.85 -1.34 4.84
CA LYS A 110 23.75 -2.30 4.19
C LYS A 110 23.00 -3.59 3.87
N ASP A 111 22.26 -4.12 4.84
CA ASP A 111 21.38 -5.29 4.67
C ASP A 111 20.31 -5.03 3.59
N LYS A 112 19.74 -3.82 3.54
CA LYS A 112 18.83 -3.39 2.47
C LYS A 112 19.51 -3.44 1.10
N ALA A 113 20.65 -2.78 0.95
CA ALA A 113 21.38 -2.75 -0.32
C ALA A 113 21.78 -4.16 -0.80
N GLU A 114 22.32 -5.00 0.10
CA GLU A 114 22.73 -6.37 -0.22
C GLU A 114 21.53 -7.26 -0.60
N ASN A 115 20.40 -7.15 0.10
CA ASN A 115 19.24 -7.95 -0.24
C ASN A 115 18.61 -7.51 -1.55
N LEU A 116 18.50 -6.20 -1.81
CA LEU A 116 17.95 -5.66 -3.05
C LEU A 116 18.81 -6.00 -4.28
N SER A 117 20.14 -5.93 -4.16
CA SER A 117 21.03 -6.30 -5.27
C SER A 117 20.95 -7.78 -5.63
N ASN A 118 20.67 -8.64 -4.65
CA ASN A 118 20.68 -10.09 -4.82
C ASN A 118 19.31 -10.72 -5.07
N MET A 119 18.23 -9.92 -5.18
CA MET A 119 16.86 -10.44 -5.34
C MET A 119 16.71 -11.36 -6.56
N ASN A 120 17.36 -11.02 -7.67
CA ASN A 120 17.28 -11.74 -8.94
C ASN A 120 18.35 -12.83 -9.10
N SER A 121 19.33 -12.89 -8.19
CA SER A 121 20.46 -13.82 -8.25
C SER A 121 20.34 -14.98 -7.26
N SER A 122 19.37 -14.91 -6.34
CA SER A 122 19.10 -15.94 -5.36
C SER A 122 18.41 -17.16 -5.99
N LYS A 123 18.80 -18.37 -5.58
CA LYS A 123 18.09 -19.62 -5.93
C LYS A 123 16.64 -19.63 -5.45
N GLN A 124 16.36 -18.85 -4.41
CA GLN A 124 15.04 -18.62 -3.84
C GLN A 124 14.49 -17.28 -4.34
N LYS A 125 13.27 -17.29 -4.89
CA LYS A 125 12.62 -16.08 -5.40
C LYS A 125 12.27 -15.17 -4.22
N LYS A 126 12.85 -13.97 -4.22
CA LYS A 126 12.66 -12.93 -3.21
C LYS A 126 11.90 -11.76 -3.82
N TYR A 127 11.05 -11.12 -3.04
CA TYR A 127 10.32 -9.90 -3.40
C TYR A 127 10.48 -8.85 -2.32
N ARG A 128 10.40 -7.56 -2.67
CA ARG A 128 10.40 -6.49 -1.69
C ARG A 128 8.96 -6.34 -1.23
N PHE A 129 8.76 -6.16 0.06
CA PHE A 129 7.44 -5.85 0.59
C PHE A 129 7.49 -4.53 1.35
N VAL A 130 6.36 -3.84 1.31
CA VAL A 130 6.03 -2.79 2.27
C VAL A 130 4.71 -3.15 2.90
N ASP A 131 4.65 -3.09 4.23
CA ASP A 131 3.43 -3.28 5.01
C ASP A 131 3.21 -2.07 5.92
N ILE A 132 1.98 -1.59 5.96
CA ILE A 132 1.60 -0.35 6.63
C ILE A 132 0.43 -0.67 7.57
N ALA A 133 0.60 -0.28 8.83
CA ALA A 133 -0.45 -0.35 9.85
C ALA A 133 -0.75 1.04 10.40
N ILE A 134 -2.03 1.30 10.62
CA ILE A 134 -2.51 2.48 11.34
C ILE A 134 -2.99 2.01 12.69
N CYS A 135 -2.42 2.58 13.74
CA CYS A 135 -2.62 2.16 15.11
C CYS A 135 -3.11 3.32 15.98
N ASP A 136 -3.67 2.97 17.14
CA ASP A 136 -3.86 3.93 18.24
C ASP A 136 -2.52 4.31 18.90
N ALA A 137 -2.58 5.16 19.93
CA ALA A 137 -1.42 5.58 20.71
C ALA A 137 -0.75 4.43 21.49
N GLU A 138 -1.47 3.33 21.77
CA GLU A 138 -0.92 2.13 22.41
C GLU A 138 -0.23 1.21 21.38
N GLY A 139 -0.36 1.52 20.09
CA GLY A 139 0.25 0.80 18.99
C GLY A 139 -0.55 -0.41 18.51
N LEU A 140 -1.83 -0.52 18.89
CA LEU A 140 -2.75 -1.55 18.41
C LEU A 140 -3.33 -1.12 17.06
N ASN A 141 -3.37 -2.03 16.08
CA ASN A 141 -4.02 -1.75 14.80
C ASN A 141 -5.54 -1.56 15.03
N ILE A 142 -6.08 -0.46 14.50
CA ILE A 142 -7.47 -0.06 14.71
C ILE A 142 -8.33 -0.14 13.44
N ILE A 143 -7.75 -0.45 12.29
CA ILE A 143 -8.49 -0.45 11.02
C ILE A 143 -9.32 -1.74 10.92
N ASN A 144 -10.61 -1.65 11.21
CA ASN A 144 -11.46 -2.84 11.29
C ASN A 144 -12.81 -2.74 10.55
N THR A 145 -13.21 -1.55 10.13
CA THR A 145 -14.40 -1.35 9.30
C THR A 145 -14.06 -1.17 7.83
N LYS A 146 -15.03 -1.47 6.96
CA LYS A 146 -14.90 -1.16 5.52
C LYS A 146 -14.66 0.33 5.26
N HIS A 147 -15.28 1.20 6.04
CA HIS A 147 -15.13 2.65 5.89
C HIS A 147 -13.69 3.09 6.16
N GLU A 148 -13.10 2.66 7.28
CA GLU A 148 -11.71 2.99 7.63
C GLU A 148 -10.73 2.42 6.60
N VAL A 149 -10.95 1.20 6.11
CA VAL A 149 -10.16 0.61 5.04
C VAL A 149 -10.20 1.49 3.79
N ASP A 150 -11.38 1.92 3.35
CA ASP A 150 -11.53 2.75 2.16
C ASP A 150 -10.86 4.13 2.36
N VAL A 151 -10.97 4.73 3.56
CA VAL A 151 -10.32 6.01 3.89
C VAL A 151 -8.79 5.88 3.88
N ALA A 152 -8.24 4.92 4.63
CA ALA A 152 -6.80 4.70 4.73
C ALA A 152 -6.19 4.32 3.37
N LYS A 153 -6.85 3.44 2.62
CA LYS A 153 -6.41 3.08 1.28
C LYS A 153 -6.36 4.29 0.35
N ASN A 154 -7.40 5.12 0.34
CA ASN A 154 -7.44 6.32 -0.50
C ASN A 154 -6.35 7.34 -0.11
N LEU A 155 -6.02 7.46 1.17
CA LEU A 155 -4.90 8.28 1.63
C LEU A 155 -3.58 7.74 1.06
N LEU A 156 -3.31 6.45 1.22
CA LEU A 156 -2.06 5.84 0.77
C LEU A 156 -1.92 5.87 -0.77
N GLU A 157 -3.01 5.70 -1.53
CA GLU A 157 -3.01 5.88 -2.98
C GLU A 157 -2.65 7.32 -3.37
N LYS A 158 -3.19 8.33 -2.67
CA LYS A 158 -2.83 9.73 -2.92
C LYS A 158 -1.35 9.98 -2.66
N ILE A 159 -0.82 9.45 -1.55
CA ILE A 159 0.61 9.56 -1.21
C ILE A 159 1.47 8.89 -2.28
N TYR A 160 1.08 7.71 -2.76
CA TYR A 160 1.78 7.03 -3.85
C TYR A 160 1.84 7.86 -5.14
N MET A 161 0.78 8.60 -5.45
CA MET A 161 0.68 9.43 -6.66
C MET A 161 1.30 10.84 -6.53
N MET A 162 1.86 11.20 -5.37
CA MET A 162 2.54 12.49 -5.20
C MET A 162 3.78 12.56 -6.10
N LYS A 163 4.00 13.74 -6.70
CA LYS A 163 5.10 14.03 -7.62
C LYS A 163 6.19 14.82 -6.94
#